data_AF-A0A661D404-F1
#
_entry.id   AF-A0A661D404-F1
#
_cell.length_a   1.000
_cell.length_b   1.000
_cell.length_c   1.000
_cell.angle_alpha   90.00
_cell.angle_beta   90.00
_cell.angle_gamma   90.00
#
_symmetry.space_group_name_H-M   'P 1'
#
loop_
_entity.id
_entity.type
_entity.pdbx_description
1 polymer ?
#
loop_
_entity_poly.entity_id
_entity_poly.type
_entity_poly.pdbx_seq_one_letter_code
_entity_poly.pdbx_strand_id
1 'polypeptide(L)'
;MNIPGSLHVSTADYLRLGEEGRFDATQPERSLLKVAPPSAFGFLDHSPAAISKRHSFLDVPNGKTLSLIGGDLTLQDGLVTLETELTNLTLPDGLVTLNEKTELTSFIRAWDGQINLVSVASPGEVPVNPQKMPDNAFERFGTILIEDTTTNTDYETLLKRQIGNVDTSGAGGGEVYIIGGQIILNNGYVFADTLGEPDGQGITVKATDKLELSQGARLTTQVVYNPSFDEKTTGKAGNITIEAGRIILTDGSQIDSTSQYETDGAAGDITVYANESLDISGSLSIQFSDGSTEILKSGIVSTTATPGKGGQITISTPTLTMTDNAVIRADTQNSGDAGPISITVDTLTLTDGAQIKTSSGQQNVATETGRGGPLTINAKQRVLITGDNSALLTNAFTSSEGGTIKVSAPFVEIRDNGTIQAGTRGDGNGGYIVLNVDTLYLEQRGFIAADTAKGSGRAGNIEIKAHQAISLAEQNSEAQGNLLTKTMGDGDGGQIDIETPLLTLDQNGIITSQSTGLGNAGTISINATELSLRDSAITTQSDKSGGGNIVLCTGPKIFCDAIAPPPR
;
A
#
# COMPACT_ATOMS: atom_id res chain seq x y z
N MET A 1 4.19 35.49 -0.34
CA MET A 1 5.08 36.25 -1.25
C MET A 1 4.74 35.81 -2.68
N ASN A 2 4.61 36.73 -3.64
CA ASN A 2 4.39 36.38 -5.06
C ASN A 2 5.74 36.50 -5.80
N ILE A 3 6.25 35.39 -6.34
CA ILE A 3 7.57 35.29 -6.96
C ILE A 3 7.37 34.98 -8.44
N PRO A 4 7.95 35.74 -9.40
CA PRO A 4 7.69 35.53 -10.83
C PRO A 4 8.39 34.29 -11.43
N GLY A 5 9.06 33.46 -10.62
CA GLY A 5 9.84 32.30 -11.05
C GLY A 5 10.04 31.29 -9.93
N SER A 6 11.02 30.40 -10.12
CA SER A 6 11.40 29.44 -9.08
C SER A 6 11.99 30.11 -7.85
N LEU A 7 11.77 29.51 -6.69
CA LEU A 7 12.32 29.95 -5.41
C LEU A 7 13.22 28.85 -4.83
N HIS A 8 14.42 29.22 -4.41
CA HIS A 8 15.27 28.37 -3.60
C HIS A 8 15.62 29.11 -2.31
N VAL A 9 15.35 28.49 -1.16
CA VAL A 9 15.66 28.99 0.18
C VAL A 9 16.69 28.06 0.79
N SER A 10 17.78 28.62 1.30
CA SER A 10 18.81 27.82 1.96
C SER A 10 19.48 28.55 3.11
N THR A 11 19.95 27.76 4.09
CA THR A 11 20.84 28.20 5.18
C THR A 11 22.30 27.82 4.94
N ALA A 12 22.65 27.47 3.69
CA ALA A 12 24.00 27.15 3.28
C ALA A 12 25.00 28.28 3.53
N ASP A 13 26.23 27.89 3.88
CA ASP A 13 27.34 28.81 4.08
C ASP A 13 27.84 29.44 2.77
N TYR A 14 27.64 28.74 1.65
CA TYR A 14 27.97 29.25 0.33
C TYR A 14 27.07 28.70 -0.79
N LEU A 15 27.03 29.45 -1.89
CA LEU A 15 26.40 29.06 -3.15
C LEU A 15 27.48 28.82 -4.20
N ARG A 16 27.53 27.61 -4.78
CA ARG A 16 28.43 27.31 -5.90
C ARG A 16 27.81 27.79 -7.22
N LEU A 17 28.63 28.39 -8.08
CA LEU A 17 28.24 28.98 -9.37
C LEU A 17 29.06 28.34 -10.50
N GLY A 18 28.42 27.52 -11.35
CA GLY A 18 29.13 26.70 -12.33
C GLY A 18 30.10 25.70 -11.68
N GLU A 19 31.25 25.45 -12.31
CA GLU A 19 32.26 24.49 -11.82
C GLU A 19 33.21 25.08 -10.77
N GLU A 20 33.64 26.34 -10.93
CA GLU A 20 34.69 26.95 -10.08
C GLU A 20 34.22 28.22 -9.34
N GLY A 21 32.99 28.68 -9.54
CA GLY A 21 32.48 29.89 -8.88
C GLY A 21 31.92 29.61 -7.49
N ARG A 22 32.09 30.55 -6.56
CA ARG A 22 31.52 30.46 -5.22
C ARG A 22 31.16 31.86 -4.71
N PHE A 23 29.95 31.98 -4.18
CA PHE A 23 29.51 33.11 -3.36
C PHE A 23 29.39 32.64 -1.92
N ASP A 24 30.19 33.20 -1.02
CA ASP A 24 30.18 32.89 0.41
C ASP A 24 29.14 33.77 1.12
N ALA A 25 28.12 33.15 1.69
CA ALA A 25 27.04 33.86 2.39
C ALA A 25 27.47 34.37 3.77
N THR A 26 28.47 33.72 4.38
CA THR A 26 29.01 34.12 5.69
C THR A 26 30.04 35.23 5.59
N GLN A 27 30.77 35.29 4.47
CA GLN A 27 31.84 36.26 4.19
C GLN A 27 31.74 36.78 2.74
N PRO A 28 30.68 37.53 2.39
CA PRO A 28 30.41 37.95 1.02
C PRO A 28 31.52 38.81 0.42
N GLU A 29 32.27 39.55 1.23
CA GLU A 29 33.44 40.33 0.82
C GLU A 29 34.61 39.49 0.28
N ARG A 30 34.63 38.18 0.57
CA ARG A 30 35.63 37.24 0.07
C ARG A 30 35.23 36.56 -1.24
N SER A 31 34.04 36.86 -1.74
CA SER A 31 33.52 36.26 -2.97
C SER A 31 34.05 36.98 -4.21
N LEU A 32 34.52 36.22 -5.20
CA LEU A 32 34.86 36.77 -6.51
C LEU A 32 33.58 37.03 -7.30
N LEU A 33 33.48 38.18 -7.97
CA LEU A 33 32.38 38.48 -8.88
C LEU A 33 32.44 37.53 -10.09
N LYS A 34 31.62 36.49 -10.08
CA LYS A 34 31.45 35.56 -11.20
C LYS A 34 29.98 35.44 -11.55
N VAL A 35 29.67 35.60 -12.83
CA VAL A 35 28.32 35.42 -13.36
C VAL A 35 28.23 34.01 -13.94
N ALA A 36 27.74 33.07 -13.13
CA ALA A 36 27.42 31.72 -13.57
C ALA A 36 26.16 31.23 -12.83
N PRO A 37 25.36 30.31 -13.42
CA PRO A 37 24.19 29.77 -12.75
C PRO A 37 24.55 29.04 -11.45
N PRO A 38 23.70 29.10 -10.42
CA PRO A 38 23.84 28.26 -9.24
C PRO A 38 23.91 26.78 -9.60
N SER A 39 24.83 26.05 -8.98
CA SER A 39 25.03 24.62 -9.19
C SER A 39 24.85 23.79 -7.92
N ALA A 40 25.16 24.34 -6.74
CA ALA A 40 24.95 23.67 -5.45
C ALA A 40 24.89 24.65 -4.25
N PHE A 41 24.28 24.19 -3.17
CA PHE A 41 24.26 24.81 -1.84
C PHE A 41 25.24 24.07 -0.93
N GLY A 42 26.22 24.77 -0.38
CA GLY A 42 27.32 24.18 0.38
C GLY A 42 27.24 24.47 1.87
N PHE A 43 27.45 23.43 2.68
CA PHE A 43 27.42 23.46 4.14
C PHE A 43 28.80 23.10 4.69
N LEU A 44 29.30 23.91 5.61
CA LEU A 44 30.60 23.79 6.26
C LEU A 44 30.46 23.43 7.74
N ASP A 45 29.32 23.72 8.35
CA ASP A 45 29.02 23.40 9.75
C ASP A 45 28.44 21.97 9.91
N HIS A 46 28.67 21.37 11.07
CA HIS A 46 28.02 20.14 11.54
C HIS A 46 26.61 20.37 12.10
N SER A 47 26.16 21.63 12.20
CA SER A 47 24.79 21.99 12.60
C SER A 47 24.22 23.12 11.75
N PRO A 48 23.94 22.87 10.45
CA PRO A 48 23.29 23.86 9.59
C PRO A 48 22.03 24.46 10.23
N ALA A 49 21.80 25.75 10.01
CA ALA A 49 20.66 26.43 10.63
C ALA A 49 19.32 25.90 10.11
N ALA A 50 18.33 25.81 11.00
CA ALA A 50 16.99 25.33 10.70
C ALA A 50 16.19 26.32 9.83
N ILE A 51 15.24 25.79 9.05
CA ILE A 51 14.24 26.58 8.31
C ILE A 51 12.86 26.23 8.87
N SER A 52 12.13 27.23 9.35
CA SER A 52 10.76 27.04 9.85
C SER A 52 9.78 27.92 9.09
N LYS A 53 8.70 27.29 8.64
CA LYS A 53 7.52 27.93 8.09
C LYS A 53 6.35 27.64 9.04
N ARG A 54 5.68 28.71 9.50
CA ARG A 54 4.56 28.61 10.44
C ARG A 54 3.39 29.46 9.96
N HIS A 55 2.21 28.86 9.82
CA HIS A 55 0.95 29.56 9.51
C HIS A 55 1.07 30.59 8.37
N SER A 56 1.78 30.22 7.30
CA SER A 56 2.14 31.13 6.20
C SER A 56 1.83 30.51 4.83
N PHE A 57 1.75 31.32 3.79
CA PHE A 57 1.56 30.84 2.42
C PHE A 57 2.79 31.11 1.56
N LEU A 58 3.31 30.07 0.92
CA LEU A 58 4.40 30.19 -0.05
C LEU A 58 3.98 29.50 -1.35
N ASP A 59 3.96 30.25 -2.44
CA ASP A 59 3.43 29.81 -3.73
C ASP A 59 4.35 30.31 -4.84
N VAL A 60 4.65 29.43 -5.80
CA VAL A 60 5.40 29.78 -7.02
C VAL A 60 4.51 29.58 -8.26
N PRO A 61 4.81 30.22 -9.40
CA PRO A 61 4.02 30.06 -10.61
C PRO A 61 3.99 28.61 -11.11
N ASN A 62 3.00 28.27 -11.93
CA ASN A 62 2.87 26.95 -12.52
C ASN A 62 4.16 26.51 -13.27
N GLY A 63 4.55 25.26 -13.06
CA GLY A 63 5.71 24.61 -13.66
C GLY A 63 7.04 25.08 -13.07
N LYS A 64 7.04 25.79 -11.93
CA LYS A 64 8.25 26.28 -11.27
C LYS A 64 8.63 25.45 -10.06
N THR A 65 9.93 25.46 -9.76
CA THR A 65 10.49 24.82 -8.56
C THR A 65 10.39 25.71 -7.31
N LEU A 66 10.10 25.09 -6.17
CA LEU A 66 10.27 25.63 -4.83
C LEU A 66 11.16 24.70 -4.01
N SER A 67 12.30 25.18 -3.50
CA SER A 67 13.24 24.35 -2.75
C SER A 67 13.54 24.94 -1.37
N LEU A 68 13.50 24.11 -0.33
CA LEU A 68 13.94 24.42 1.02
C LEU A 68 15.09 23.48 1.38
N ILE A 69 16.30 24.02 1.54
CA ILE A 69 17.53 23.24 1.70
C ILE A 69 18.34 23.80 2.87
N GLY A 70 18.40 23.10 4.00
CA GLY A 70 19.05 23.63 5.20
C GLY A 70 19.32 22.57 6.25
N GLY A 71 19.42 23.00 7.51
CA GLY A 71 19.31 22.10 8.66
C GLY A 71 17.88 21.59 8.84
N ASP A 72 17.47 21.38 10.08
CA ASP A 72 16.12 20.92 10.38
C ASP A 72 15.05 21.79 9.69
N LEU A 73 14.09 21.12 9.04
CA LEU A 73 12.96 21.76 8.37
C LEU A 73 11.69 21.54 9.18
N THR A 74 10.94 22.61 9.43
CA THR A 74 9.62 22.52 10.08
C THR A 74 8.58 23.28 9.27
N LEU A 75 7.62 22.55 8.72
CA LEU A 75 6.43 23.07 8.06
C LEU A 75 5.24 22.84 8.98
N GLN A 76 4.88 23.88 9.74
CA GLN A 76 3.75 23.83 10.66
C GLN A 76 2.60 24.64 10.08
N ASP A 77 1.56 23.91 9.71
CA ASP A 77 0.34 24.48 9.17
C ASP A 77 -0.75 24.53 10.23
N GLY A 78 -1.68 25.43 9.97
CA GLY A 78 -2.77 25.75 10.85
C GLY A 78 -3.76 26.65 10.12
N LEU A 79 -4.91 26.84 10.73
CA LEU A 79 -5.97 27.65 10.18
C LEU A 79 -5.53 29.12 10.12
N VAL A 80 -5.56 29.70 8.92
CA VAL A 80 -5.29 31.12 8.71
C VAL A 80 -6.54 31.75 8.14
N THR A 81 -7.13 32.67 8.90
CA THR A 81 -8.26 33.45 8.42
C THR A 81 -7.77 34.58 7.52
N LEU A 82 -8.17 34.57 6.26
CA LEU A 82 -7.89 35.66 5.35
C LEU A 82 -8.92 36.78 5.57
N GLU A 83 -8.48 37.88 6.19
CA GLU A 83 -9.24 39.13 6.18
C GLU A 83 -9.08 39.77 4.80
N THR A 84 -10.20 39.99 4.13
CA THR A 84 -10.35 40.42 2.73
C THR A 84 -9.30 41.44 2.25
N GLU A 85 -8.53 41.04 1.22
CA GLU A 85 -7.88 41.82 0.13
C GLU A 85 -6.84 40.96 -0.64
N LEU A 86 -6.69 39.65 -0.34
CA LEU A 86 -6.03 38.68 -1.24
C LEU A 86 -7.04 38.13 -2.27
N THR A 87 -7.55 39.00 -3.14
CA THR A 87 -8.58 38.67 -4.14
C THR A 87 -8.11 37.77 -5.29
N ASN A 88 -6.85 37.32 -5.30
CA ASN A 88 -6.29 36.52 -6.39
C ASN A 88 -5.48 35.29 -5.91
N LEU A 89 -5.92 34.58 -4.85
CA LEU A 89 -5.50 33.18 -4.71
C LEU A 89 -6.34 32.34 -5.67
N THR A 90 -5.94 32.30 -6.94
CA THR A 90 -6.54 31.40 -7.91
C THR A 90 -6.04 29.99 -7.58
N LEU A 91 -6.92 29.16 -6.99
CA LEU A 91 -6.81 27.71 -7.08
C LEU A 91 -6.84 27.31 -8.58
N PRO A 92 -6.35 26.13 -8.96
CA PRO A 92 -5.97 25.75 -10.33
C PRO A 92 -7.19 25.41 -11.19
N ASP A 93 -8.17 26.28 -11.18
CA ASP A 93 -9.52 25.96 -11.66
C ASP A 93 -10.46 27.18 -11.62
N GLY A 94 -10.05 28.30 -11.03
CA GLY A 94 -10.98 29.41 -10.78
C GLY A 94 -12.16 29.03 -9.88
N LEU A 95 -12.08 27.89 -9.16
CA LEU A 95 -13.21 27.30 -8.44
C LEU A 95 -13.45 27.97 -7.07
N VAL A 96 -12.50 28.77 -6.59
CA VAL A 96 -12.68 29.58 -5.38
C VAL A 96 -12.30 31.03 -5.66
N THR A 97 -13.29 31.84 -6.01
CA THR A 97 -13.25 33.27 -5.67
C THR A 97 -13.57 33.36 -4.18
N LEU A 98 -12.56 33.65 -3.35
CA LEU A 98 -12.74 33.85 -1.91
C LEU A 98 -13.56 35.13 -1.68
N ASN A 99 -14.88 35.03 -1.80
CA ASN A 99 -15.79 36.18 -1.75
C ASN A 99 -16.15 36.60 -0.32
N GLU A 100 -15.71 35.84 0.69
CA GLU A 100 -15.94 36.09 2.12
C GLU A 100 -14.72 35.68 2.95
N LYS A 101 -14.72 36.02 4.24
CA LYS A 101 -13.71 35.62 5.24
C LYS A 101 -13.54 34.10 5.19
N THR A 102 -12.50 33.64 4.50
CA THR A 102 -12.25 32.21 4.30
C THR A 102 -11.10 31.79 5.18
N GLU A 103 -11.31 30.72 5.92
CA GLU A 103 -10.28 30.06 6.70
C GLU A 103 -9.61 29.03 5.80
N LEU A 104 -8.32 29.24 5.51
CA LEU A 104 -7.51 28.30 4.73
C LEU A 104 -6.40 27.77 5.61
N THR A 105 -6.12 26.49 5.49
CA THR A 105 -4.91 25.93 6.08
C THR A 105 -3.70 26.42 5.29
N SER A 106 -2.67 26.86 6.00
CA SER A 106 -1.45 27.39 5.37
C SER A 106 -0.70 26.30 4.60
N PHE A 107 0.07 26.64 3.55
CA PHE A 107 0.75 25.63 2.70
C PHE A 107 2.05 26.16 2.06
N ILE A 108 2.84 25.24 1.48
CA ILE A 108 3.82 25.54 0.41
C ILE A 108 3.36 24.87 -0.89
N ARG A 109 3.48 25.57 -2.03
CA ARG A 109 2.89 25.10 -3.28
C ARG A 109 3.70 25.43 -4.54
N ALA A 110 3.69 24.49 -5.49
CA ALA A 110 4.28 24.60 -6.82
C ALA A 110 3.48 23.78 -7.86
N TRP A 111 2.39 24.36 -8.38
CA TRP A 111 1.49 23.77 -9.39
C TRP A 111 2.23 23.14 -10.58
N ASP A 112 1.97 21.87 -10.91
CA ASP A 112 2.64 21.11 -11.99
C ASP A 112 4.18 21.22 -11.97
N GLY A 113 4.73 21.70 -10.86
CA GLY A 113 6.10 22.11 -10.69
C GLY A 113 6.86 21.10 -9.85
N GLN A 114 7.84 21.58 -9.09
CA GLN A 114 8.64 20.72 -8.23
C GLN A 114 8.81 21.32 -6.85
N ILE A 115 8.62 20.52 -5.80
CA ILE A 115 9.03 20.88 -4.45
C ILE A 115 10.18 19.99 -4.00
N ASN A 116 11.28 20.63 -3.58
CA ASN A 116 12.43 19.95 -2.99
C ASN A 116 12.54 20.32 -1.50
N LEU A 117 12.54 19.32 -0.63
CA LEU A 117 12.78 19.48 0.80
C LEU A 117 14.01 18.68 1.19
N VAL A 118 15.09 19.35 1.60
CA VAL A 118 16.36 18.69 1.94
C VAL A 118 16.86 19.20 3.29
N SER A 119 16.98 18.30 4.27
CA SER A 119 17.47 18.58 5.61
C SER A 119 18.80 17.87 5.86
N VAL A 120 19.87 18.64 6.07
CA VAL A 120 21.24 18.14 6.26
C VAL A 120 21.77 18.46 7.66
N ALA A 121 22.57 17.56 8.23
CA ALA A 121 23.12 17.69 9.59
C ALA A 121 24.65 17.46 9.64
N SER A 122 25.32 17.66 8.51
CA SER A 122 26.77 17.54 8.37
C SER A 122 27.27 18.40 7.21
N PRO A 123 28.59 18.66 7.11
CA PRO A 123 29.19 19.34 5.97
C PRO A 123 29.00 18.53 4.68
N GLY A 124 28.82 19.24 3.57
CA GLY A 124 28.57 18.65 2.26
C GLY A 124 27.99 19.66 1.28
N GLU A 125 27.56 19.19 0.11
CA GLU A 125 26.91 20.02 -0.91
C GLU A 125 25.62 19.36 -1.40
N VAL A 126 24.55 20.16 -1.48
CA VAL A 126 23.29 19.78 -2.14
C VAL A 126 23.25 20.42 -3.52
N PRO A 127 23.26 19.64 -4.62
CA PRO A 127 23.07 20.20 -5.96
C PRO A 127 21.72 20.93 -6.09
N VAL A 128 21.64 21.92 -6.99
CA VAL A 128 20.37 22.66 -7.22
C VAL A 128 19.22 21.74 -7.63
N ASN A 129 19.52 20.64 -8.32
CA ASN A 129 18.60 19.52 -8.46
C ASN A 129 19.04 18.39 -7.49
N PRO A 130 18.36 18.21 -6.35
CA PRO A 130 18.76 17.24 -5.33
C PRO A 130 18.67 15.77 -5.77
N GLN A 131 17.98 15.45 -6.86
CA GLN A 131 17.97 14.10 -7.43
C GLN A 131 19.35 13.68 -7.96
N LYS A 132 20.23 14.65 -8.25
CA LYS A 132 21.62 14.41 -8.67
C LYS A 132 22.58 14.35 -7.49
N MET A 133 22.07 14.42 -6.25
CA MET A 133 22.90 14.33 -5.06
C MET A 133 23.46 12.90 -4.92
N PRO A 134 24.78 12.72 -4.75
CA PRO A 134 25.33 11.39 -4.51
C PRO A 134 24.93 10.88 -3.12
N ASP A 135 24.76 9.57 -2.97
CA ASP A 135 24.29 8.95 -1.72
C ASP A 135 25.21 9.23 -0.51
N ASN A 136 26.49 9.52 -0.75
CA ASN A 136 27.49 9.85 0.26
C ASN A 136 27.77 11.37 0.38
N ALA A 137 26.87 12.23 -0.12
CA ALA A 137 27.04 13.69 -0.06
C ALA A 137 27.13 14.24 1.37
N PHE A 138 26.52 13.54 2.34
CA PHE A 138 26.44 13.93 3.74
C PHE A 138 26.62 12.70 4.64
N GLU A 139 27.31 12.87 5.77
CA GLU A 139 27.43 11.82 6.79
C GLU A 139 26.15 11.66 7.62
N ARG A 140 25.41 12.77 7.80
CA ARG A 140 24.17 12.84 8.55
C ARG A 140 23.20 13.80 7.90
N PHE A 141 21.92 13.42 7.90
CA PHE A 141 20.80 14.25 7.52
C PHE A 141 20.00 14.69 8.75
N GLY A 142 19.32 15.83 8.65
CA GLY A 142 18.53 16.42 9.74
C GLY A 142 17.08 15.95 9.74
N THR A 143 16.24 16.59 10.54
CA THR A 143 14.81 16.26 10.62
C THR A 143 13.99 17.12 9.67
N ILE A 144 12.95 16.54 9.08
CA ILE A 144 11.87 17.25 8.39
C ILE A 144 10.57 16.93 9.13
N LEU A 145 9.96 17.94 9.72
CA LEU A 145 8.64 17.86 10.36
C LEU A 145 7.61 18.58 9.49
N ILE A 146 6.59 17.85 9.06
CA ILE A 146 5.40 18.39 8.40
C ILE A 146 4.23 18.11 9.33
N GLU A 147 3.65 19.16 9.89
CA GLU A 147 2.59 19.05 10.87
C GLU A 147 1.43 19.96 10.47
N ASP A 148 0.22 19.41 10.53
CA ASP A 148 -0.98 20.24 10.52
C ASP A 148 -1.62 20.27 11.92
N THR A 149 -1.63 21.47 12.48
CA THR A 149 -2.18 21.74 13.81
C THR A 149 -3.67 22.04 13.80
N THR A 150 -4.35 22.01 12.64
CA THR A 150 -5.81 22.13 12.62
C THR A 150 -6.42 20.97 13.39
N THR A 151 -7.07 21.26 14.52
CA THR A 151 -7.68 20.27 15.42
C THR A 151 -9.03 19.74 14.91
N ASN A 152 -9.38 19.99 13.65
CA ASN A 152 -10.71 19.69 13.17
C ASN A 152 -10.77 18.27 12.63
N THR A 153 -11.36 17.38 13.43
CA THR A 153 -11.63 15.98 13.07
C THR A 153 -12.82 15.82 12.11
N ASP A 154 -13.44 16.93 11.70
CA ASP A 154 -14.58 16.92 10.81
C ASP A 154 -14.19 16.53 9.39
N TYR A 155 -15.03 15.71 8.77
CA TYR A 155 -14.89 15.12 7.42
C TYR A 155 -14.32 16.05 6.35
N GLU A 156 -14.81 17.29 6.26
CA GLU A 156 -14.38 18.27 5.25
C GLU A 156 -12.87 18.59 5.35
N THR A 157 -12.28 18.46 6.54
CA THR A 157 -10.88 18.82 6.81
C THR A 157 -9.91 17.67 6.53
N LEU A 158 -10.32 16.41 6.78
CA LEU A 158 -9.45 15.22 6.66
C LEU A 158 -9.58 14.52 5.30
N LEU A 159 -10.79 14.45 4.75
CA LEU A 159 -11.08 13.65 3.54
C LEU A 159 -11.33 14.47 2.27
N LYS A 160 -11.77 15.73 2.43
CA LYS A 160 -11.93 16.68 1.31
C LYS A 160 -10.86 17.77 1.31
N ARG A 161 -9.75 17.54 2.01
CA ARG A 161 -8.62 18.47 1.97
C ARG A 161 -8.20 18.68 0.51
N GLN A 162 -8.34 19.90 0.02
CA GLN A 162 -8.05 20.24 -1.38
C GLN A 162 -6.59 20.68 -1.59
N ILE A 163 -5.88 21.04 -0.51
CA ILE A 163 -4.51 21.55 -0.58
C ILE A 163 -3.66 20.90 0.50
N GLY A 164 -2.54 20.29 0.11
CA GLY A 164 -1.57 19.69 1.04
C GLY A 164 -0.78 20.74 1.84
N ASN A 165 -0.10 20.32 2.91
CA ASN A 165 0.95 21.14 3.53
C ASN A 165 2.04 21.46 2.51
N VAL A 166 2.36 20.45 1.70
CA VAL A 166 3.25 20.49 0.54
C VAL A 166 2.43 20.08 -0.66
N ASP A 167 2.28 20.95 -1.65
CA ASP A 167 1.37 20.70 -2.76
C ASP A 167 1.98 21.02 -4.12
N THR A 168 1.97 20.03 -5.01
CA THR A 168 2.40 20.16 -6.40
C THR A 168 1.35 19.71 -7.40
N SER A 169 0.14 19.41 -6.92
CA SER A 169 -0.98 18.94 -7.73
C SER A 169 -1.23 19.85 -8.92
N GLY A 170 -1.81 19.33 -10.01
CA GLY A 170 -2.03 20.11 -11.23
C GLY A 170 -2.51 19.23 -12.38
N ALA A 171 -2.60 19.81 -13.59
CA ALA A 171 -3.09 19.07 -14.76
C ALA A 171 -2.26 17.81 -15.00
N GLY A 172 -0.94 17.92 -14.90
CA GLY A 172 -0.01 16.82 -15.07
C GLY A 172 0.54 16.26 -13.76
N GLY A 173 0.12 16.76 -12.59
CA GLY A 173 0.72 16.43 -11.29
C GLY A 173 2.21 16.80 -11.21
N GLY A 174 2.59 17.66 -10.27
CA GLY A 174 3.98 18.02 -10.05
C GLY A 174 4.78 16.93 -9.32
N GLU A 175 6.03 17.24 -9.04
CA GLU A 175 6.97 16.34 -8.39
C GLU A 175 7.33 16.82 -6.97
N VAL A 176 7.29 15.92 -5.99
CA VAL A 176 7.82 16.19 -4.64
C VAL A 176 9.02 15.31 -4.36
N TYR A 177 10.13 15.93 -3.94
CA TYR A 177 11.37 15.24 -3.59
C TYR A 177 11.80 15.62 -2.18
N ILE A 178 11.84 14.65 -1.27
CA ILE A 178 12.12 14.87 0.16
C ILE A 178 13.34 14.03 0.58
N ILE A 179 14.35 14.67 1.18
CA ILE A 179 15.51 13.99 1.77
C ILE A 179 15.74 14.48 3.20
N GLY A 180 15.83 13.56 4.14
CA GLY A 180 16.17 13.84 5.53
C GLY A 180 16.74 12.62 6.25
N GLY A 181 17.10 12.79 7.51
CA GLY A 181 17.41 11.69 8.41
C GLY A 181 16.12 11.13 8.97
N GLN A 182 15.33 12.00 9.59
CA GLN A 182 13.98 11.71 10.05
C GLN A 182 12.98 12.56 9.27
N ILE A 183 11.94 11.94 8.75
CA ILE A 183 10.83 12.63 8.07
C ILE A 183 9.57 12.24 8.83
N ILE A 184 8.90 13.23 9.38
CA ILE A 184 7.75 13.03 10.27
C ILE A 184 6.58 13.84 9.71
N LEU A 185 5.50 13.15 9.37
CA LEU A 185 4.23 13.73 8.99
C LEU A 185 3.22 13.44 10.10
N ASN A 186 2.87 14.47 10.85
CA ASN A 186 1.90 14.39 11.94
C ASN A 186 0.62 15.11 11.52
N ASN A 187 -0.44 14.37 11.14
CA ASN A 187 -1.58 14.94 10.41
C ASN A 187 -1.11 15.77 9.19
N GLY A 188 0.03 15.38 8.60
CA GLY A 188 0.67 16.11 7.51
C GLY A 188 0.31 15.54 6.14
N TYR A 189 0.16 16.42 5.16
CA TYR A 189 -0.33 16.13 3.82
C TYR A 189 0.69 16.57 2.76
N VAL A 190 1.16 15.65 1.92
CA VAL A 190 2.04 15.94 0.78
C VAL A 190 1.36 15.45 -0.50
N PHE A 191 1.01 16.40 -1.37
CA PHE A 191 0.14 16.18 -2.52
C PHE A 191 0.90 16.41 -3.83
N ALA A 192 0.67 15.51 -4.78
CA ALA A 192 1.14 15.56 -6.16
C ALA A 192 0.05 14.97 -7.08
N ASP A 193 -1.20 15.38 -6.85
CA ASP A 193 -2.37 14.79 -7.50
C ASP A 193 -2.48 15.23 -8.97
N THR A 194 -2.98 14.32 -9.81
CA THR A 194 -3.20 14.53 -11.25
C THR A 194 -4.65 14.93 -11.49
N LEU A 195 -4.84 16.13 -12.03
CA LEU A 195 -6.16 16.77 -12.20
C LEU A 195 -6.61 16.84 -13.68
N GLY A 196 -5.73 16.48 -14.62
CA GLY A 196 -6.04 16.50 -16.06
C GLY A 196 -5.11 15.59 -16.86
N GLU A 197 -4.43 16.18 -17.84
CA GLU A 197 -3.37 15.58 -18.66
C GLU A 197 -2.14 16.51 -18.62
N PRO A 198 -0.89 15.99 -18.66
CA PRO A 198 -0.45 14.60 -18.87
C PRO A 198 -0.47 13.70 -17.60
N ASP A 199 0.22 12.55 -17.62
CA ASP A 199 0.48 11.69 -16.45
C ASP A 199 1.25 12.43 -15.33
N GLY A 200 0.91 12.12 -14.08
CA GLY A 200 1.54 12.54 -12.82
C GLY A 200 3.05 12.32 -12.73
N GLN A 201 3.80 13.30 -12.21
CA GLN A 201 5.26 13.15 -11.99
C GLN A 201 5.63 12.33 -10.74
N GLY A 202 4.92 12.51 -9.63
CA GLY A 202 5.00 11.63 -8.45
C GLY A 202 5.76 12.18 -7.24
N ILE A 203 6.04 11.28 -6.28
CA ILE A 203 6.68 11.64 -5.00
C ILE A 203 7.86 10.69 -4.74
N THR A 204 9.00 11.25 -4.34
CA THR A 204 10.14 10.47 -3.83
C THR A 204 10.54 10.95 -2.44
N VAL A 205 10.67 10.00 -1.51
CA VAL A 205 11.06 10.24 -0.12
C VAL A 205 12.29 9.39 0.23
N LYS A 206 13.33 10.03 0.76
CA LYS A 206 14.55 9.37 1.24
C LYS A 206 14.85 9.77 2.68
N ALA A 207 14.62 8.85 3.62
CA ALA A 207 14.89 9.05 5.05
C ALA A 207 16.02 8.13 5.52
N THR A 208 17.20 8.65 5.87
CA THR A 208 18.31 7.74 6.25
C THR A 208 18.10 6.99 7.57
N ASP A 209 17.17 7.43 8.43
CA ASP A 209 16.78 6.75 9.68
C ASP A 209 15.29 6.37 9.66
N LYS A 210 14.38 7.34 9.54
CA LYS A 210 12.94 7.05 9.76
C LYS A 210 12.01 7.91 8.92
N LEU A 211 11.01 7.28 8.31
CA LEU A 211 9.77 7.92 7.85
C LEU A 211 8.64 7.54 8.80
N GLU A 212 7.94 8.53 9.35
CA GLU A 212 6.79 8.33 10.24
C GLU A 212 5.60 9.14 9.75
N LEU A 213 4.48 8.48 9.51
CA LEU A 213 3.18 9.10 9.26
C LEU A 213 2.21 8.69 10.37
N SER A 214 1.50 9.67 10.93
CA SER A 214 0.51 9.43 11.98
C SER A 214 -0.66 10.39 11.91
N GLN A 215 -1.73 10.08 12.64
CA GLN A 215 -2.94 10.90 12.78
C GLN A 215 -3.57 11.28 11.43
N GLY A 216 -3.77 10.30 10.55
CA GLY A 216 -4.36 10.54 9.23
C GLY A 216 -3.45 11.24 8.21
N ALA A 217 -2.14 11.36 8.48
CA ALA A 217 -1.17 11.90 7.53
C ALA A 217 -1.16 11.15 6.18
N ARG A 218 -0.91 11.87 5.08
CA ARG A 218 -0.96 11.32 3.70
C ARG A 218 0.18 11.78 2.79
N LEU A 219 0.70 10.84 2.01
CA LEU A 219 1.46 11.08 0.78
C LEU A 219 0.58 10.65 -0.40
N THR A 220 0.18 11.56 -1.28
CA THR A 220 -0.81 11.27 -2.35
C THR A 220 -0.39 11.75 -3.73
N THR A 221 -0.71 10.93 -4.73
CA THR A 221 -0.53 11.20 -6.18
C THR A 221 -1.81 10.91 -6.96
N GLN A 222 -2.97 11.07 -6.33
CA GLN A 222 -4.26 10.58 -6.83
C GLN A 222 -4.67 11.21 -8.17
N VAL A 223 -5.38 10.43 -8.98
CA VAL A 223 -6.16 10.96 -10.11
C VAL A 223 -7.50 11.45 -9.56
N VAL A 224 -7.74 12.76 -9.67
CA VAL A 224 -8.93 13.41 -9.14
C VAL A 224 -9.74 13.98 -10.30
N TYR A 225 -11.05 13.72 -10.30
CA TYR A 225 -11.95 14.37 -11.24
C TYR A 225 -12.07 15.85 -10.86
N ASN A 226 -11.74 16.73 -11.80
CA ASN A 226 -11.90 18.16 -11.60
C ASN A 226 -12.83 18.74 -12.68
N PRO A 227 -14.05 19.18 -12.31
CA PRO A 227 -15.05 19.67 -13.28
C PRO A 227 -14.67 21.00 -13.95
N SER A 228 -13.60 21.67 -13.50
CA SER A 228 -13.08 22.88 -14.15
C SER A 228 -12.22 22.59 -15.36
N PHE A 229 -11.76 21.36 -15.55
CA PHE A 229 -11.24 20.91 -16.83
C PHE A 229 -12.45 20.38 -17.61
N ASP A 230 -12.77 21.01 -18.76
CA ASP A 230 -13.93 20.68 -19.61
C ASP A 230 -13.93 19.21 -20.13
N GLU A 231 -12.90 18.42 -19.80
CA GLU A 231 -12.72 17.03 -20.16
C GLU A 231 -12.35 16.18 -18.93
N LYS A 232 -12.76 14.91 -18.97
CA LYS A 232 -12.49 13.92 -17.94
C LYS A 232 -10.98 13.75 -17.70
N THR A 233 -10.54 13.64 -16.45
CA THR A 233 -9.12 13.39 -16.12
C THR A 233 -8.66 12.04 -16.67
N THR A 234 -7.83 12.05 -17.70
CA THR A 234 -7.30 10.84 -18.36
C THR A 234 -5.85 10.52 -17.97
N GLY A 235 -5.11 11.48 -17.40
CA GLY A 235 -3.73 11.29 -16.96
C GLY A 235 -3.64 10.33 -15.78
N LYS A 236 -2.61 9.50 -15.75
CA LYS A 236 -2.37 8.55 -14.65
C LYS A 236 -1.81 9.23 -13.42
N ALA A 237 -2.06 8.63 -12.27
CA ALA A 237 -1.42 9.01 -11.02
C ALA A 237 0.10 8.84 -11.12
N GLY A 238 0.84 9.75 -10.49
CA GLY A 238 2.28 9.67 -10.38
C GLY A 238 2.73 8.51 -9.48
N ASN A 239 3.96 8.04 -9.69
CA ASN A 239 4.51 6.97 -8.85
C ASN A 239 4.99 7.51 -7.49
N ILE A 240 4.95 6.68 -6.45
CA ILE A 240 5.52 7.00 -5.14
C ILE A 240 6.69 6.06 -4.84
N THR A 241 7.86 6.62 -4.56
CA THR A 241 9.06 5.86 -4.16
C THR A 241 9.51 6.30 -2.77
N ILE A 242 9.69 5.33 -1.87
CA ILE A 242 10.13 5.58 -0.49
C ILE A 242 11.34 4.70 -0.19
N GLU A 243 12.42 5.33 0.26
CA GLU A 243 13.60 4.69 0.81
C GLU A 243 13.76 5.18 2.24
N ALA A 244 13.72 4.28 3.23
CA ALA A 244 13.94 4.66 4.62
C ALA A 244 14.70 3.62 5.43
N GLY A 245 15.15 4.01 6.63
CA GLY A 245 15.60 3.02 7.60
C GLY A 245 14.42 2.19 8.12
N ARG A 246 13.56 2.87 8.86
CA ARG A 246 12.26 2.38 9.35
C ARG A 246 11.13 3.20 8.75
N ILE A 247 10.02 2.55 8.45
CA ILE A 247 8.79 3.20 7.99
C ILE A 247 7.67 2.83 8.95
N ILE A 248 7.01 3.85 9.50
CA ILE A 248 5.96 3.69 10.50
C ILE A 248 4.71 4.43 10.00
N LEU A 249 3.60 3.69 9.85
CA LEU A 249 2.29 4.24 9.47
C LEU A 249 1.28 3.92 10.57
N THR A 250 0.85 4.93 11.34
CA THR A 250 -0.15 4.75 12.41
C THR A 250 -1.41 5.58 12.22
N ASP A 251 -2.45 5.24 12.98
CA ASP A 251 -3.63 6.09 13.21
C ASP A 251 -4.29 6.63 11.93
N GLY A 252 -4.54 5.73 10.97
CA GLY A 252 -5.22 6.04 9.72
C GLY A 252 -4.38 6.73 8.64
N SER A 253 -3.05 6.78 8.82
CA SER A 253 -2.15 7.38 7.83
C SER A 253 -1.98 6.54 6.56
N GLN A 254 -1.78 7.19 5.42
CA GLN A 254 -1.73 6.51 4.12
C GLN A 254 -0.61 6.99 3.20
N ILE A 255 -0.08 6.05 2.42
CA ILE A 255 0.70 6.31 1.21
C ILE A 255 -0.16 5.85 0.05
N ASP A 256 -0.60 6.77 -0.80
CA ASP A 256 -1.67 6.50 -1.74
C ASP A 256 -1.45 7.05 -3.16
N SER A 257 -1.60 6.18 -4.15
CA SER A 257 -1.52 6.51 -5.58
C SER A 257 -2.73 5.91 -6.27
N THR A 258 -3.87 6.57 -6.12
CA THR A 258 -5.19 6.01 -6.48
C THR A 258 -5.80 6.73 -7.68
N SER A 259 -6.89 6.17 -8.23
CA SER A 259 -7.71 6.83 -9.24
C SER A 259 -9.17 6.86 -8.80
N GLN A 260 -9.76 8.05 -8.73
CA GLN A 260 -11.11 8.27 -8.21
C GLN A 260 -12.21 8.05 -9.26
N TYR A 261 -13.46 7.94 -8.80
CA TYR A 261 -14.64 7.87 -9.69
C TYR A 261 -14.65 9.04 -10.68
N GLU A 262 -15.28 8.83 -11.84
CA GLU A 262 -15.38 9.84 -12.89
C GLU A 262 -14.04 10.27 -13.50
N THR A 263 -12.97 9.49 -13.32
CA THR A 263 -11.69 9.62 -14.06
C THR A 263 -11.45 8.43 -15.00
N ASP A 264 -10.52 8.56 -15.94
CA ASP A 264 -10.06 7.49 -16.84
C ASP A 264 -8.58 7.14 -16.61
N GLY A 265 -7.86 7.94 -15.83
CA GLY A 265 -6.49 7.69 -15.42
C GLY A 265 -6.35 6.43 -14.57
N ALA A 266 -5.23 5.72 -14.73
CA ALA A 266 -4.88 4.58 -13.88
C ALA A 266 -4.23 5.06 -12.57
N ALA A 267 -4.25 4.19 -11.56
CA ALA A 267 -3.43 4.34 -10.35
C ALA A 267 -1.93 4.22 -10.69
N GLY A 268 -1.09 4.90 -9.91
CA GLY A 268 0.36 4.85 -10.07
C GLY A 268 0.98 3.77 -9.21
N ASP A 269 2.23 3.43 -9.51
CA ASP A 269 2.97 2.39 -8.79
C ASP A 269 3.55 2.93 -7.48
N ILE A 270 3.58 2.09 -6.45
CA ILE A 270 4.19 2.42 -5.15
C ILE A 270 5.34 1.45 -4.87
N THR A 271 6.53 2.01 -4.64
CA THR A 271 7.73 1.25 -4.30
C THR A 271 8.25 1.66 -2.93
N VAL A 272 8.41 0.69 -2.03
CA VAL A 272 8.84 0.91 -0.64
C VAL A 272 10.04 0.03 -0.31
N TYR A 273 11.14 0.69 0.03
CA TYR A 273 12.37 0.08 0.53
C TYR A 273 12.63 0.56 1.95
N ALA A 274 12.56 -0.35 2.92
CA ALA A 274 13.01 -0.10 4.29
C ALA A 274 14.21 -1.00 4.60
N ASN A 275 15.27 -0.46 5.19
CA ASN A 275 16.46 -1.25 5.49
C ASN A 275 16.35 -2.03 6.82
N GLU A 276 15.39 -1.66 7.69
CA GLU A 276 15.15 -2.23 9.00
C GLU A 276 13.72 -2.79 9.14
N SER A 277 12.70 -1.93 9.08
CA SER A 277 11.30 -2.36 9.26
C SER A 277 10.27 -1.50 8.50
N LEU A 278 9.14 -2.11 8.18
CA LEU A 278 7.89 -1.44 7.81
C LEU A 278 6.80 -1.88 8.80
N ASP A 279 6.30 -0.95 9.59
CA ASP A 279 5.30 -1.17 10.62
C ASP A 279 4.03 -0.36 10.29
N ILE A 280 2.89 -1.04 10.12
CA ILE A 280 1.61 -0.42 9.76
C ILE A 280 0.57 -0.83 10.79
N SER A 281 -0.04 0.14 11.47
CA SER A 281 -1.03 -0.15 12.51
C SER A 281 -2.14 0.90 12.62
N GLY A 282 -3.28 0.44 13.08
CA GLY A 282 -4.38 1.30 13.52
C GLY A 282 -5.23 1.87 12.39
N SER A 283 -6.21 2.66 12.82
CA SER A 283 -7.16 3.32 11.97
C SER A 283 -7.69 4.59 12.64
N LEU A 284 -8.11 5.56 11.84
CA LEU A 284 -8.76 6.78 12.29
C LEU A 284 -10.25 6.71 12.00
N SER A 285 -11.07 6.80 13.04
CA SER A 285 -12.53 6.90 12.91
C SER A 285 -12.95 8.36 12.74
N ILE A 286 -13.58 8.67 11.62
CA ILE A 286 -14.14 9.98 11.30
C ILE A 286 -15.66 9.90 11.47
N GLN A 287 -16.19 10.74 12.35
CA GLN A 287 -17.63 10.85 12.58
C GLN A 287 -18.21 11.94 11.67
N PHE A 288 -19.28 11.62 10.97
CA PHE A 288 -19.98 12.57 10.13
C PHE A 288 -21.07 13.30 10.92
N SER A 289 -21.46 14.49 10.46
CA SER A 289 -22.55 15.26 11.06
C SER A 289 -23.91 14.56 10.96
N ASP A 290 -24.06 13.62 10.01
CA ASP A 290 -25.26 12.77 9.88
C ASP A 290 -25.24 11.55 10.83
N GLY A 291 -24.18 11.39 11.63
CA GLY A 291 -24.00 10.30 12.58
C GLY A 291 -23.41 9.03 11.98
N SER A 292 -23.09 9.00 10.68
CA SER A 292 -22.32 7.91 10.09
C SER A 292 -20.85 7.96 10.54
N THR A 293 -20.11 6.88 10.33
CA THR A 293 -18.67 6.79 10.65
C THR A 293 -17.92 6.23 9.46
N GLU A 294 -16.84 6.89 9.06
CA GLU A 294 -15.84 6.35 8.13
C GLU A 294 -14.59 5.95 8.91
N ILE A 295 -13.97 4.85 8.52
CA ILE A 295 -12.75 4.35 9.15
C ILE A 295 -11.64 4.40 8.12
N LEU A 296 -10.67 5.29 8.33
CA LEU A 296 -9.45 5.32 7.56
C LEU A 296 -8.46 4.36 8.17
N LYS A 297 -8.20 3.27 7.48
CA LYS A 297 -7.19 2.28 7.88
C LYS A 297 -5.81 2.77 7.49
N SER A 298 -4.82 2.59 8.37
CA SER A 298 -3.43 2.86 8.01
C SER A 298 -3.00 1.94 6.88
N GLY A 299 -2.25 2.45 5.90
CA GLY A 299 -1.85 1.58 4.80
C GLY A 299 -1.17 2.16 3.58
N ILE A 300 -0.85 1.26 2.65
CA ILE A 300 -0.32 1.55 1.32
C ILE A 300 -1.38 1.18 0.28
N VAL A 301 -1.77 2.13 -0.57
CA VAL A 301 -3.00 2.02 -1.38
C VAL A 301 -2.75 2.47 -2.82
N SER A 302 -2.87 1.55 -3.77
CA SER A 302 -2.81 1.84 -5.22
C SER A 302 -4.05 1.31 -5.95
N THR A 303 -5.20 1.90 -5.63
CA THR A 303 -6.51 1.39 -6.07
C THR A 303 -7.12 2.23 -7.18
N THR A 304 -7.91 1.61 -8.05
CA THR A 304 -8.74 2.35 -9.02
C THR A 304 -10.24 2.20 -8.74
N ALA A 305 -10.96 3.31 -8.84
CA ALA A 305 -12.41 3.35 -8.86
C ALA A 305 -12.97 3.51 -10.29
N THR A 306 -12.17 3.22 -11.31
CA THR A 306 -12.46 3.41 -12.73
C THR A 306 -12.20 2.11 -13.50
N PRO A 307 -12.50 2.04 -14.82
CA PRO A 307 -12.06 0.91 -15.65
C PRO A 307 -10.53 0.77 -15.76
N GLY A 308 -9.75 1.77 -15.29
CA GLY A 308 -8.29 1.71 -15.21
C GLY A 308 -7.79 0.61 -14.27
N LYS A 309 -6.57 0.14 -14.49
CA LYS A 309 -5.96 -0.93 -13.66
C LYS A 309 -5.39 -0.37 -12.35
N GLY A 310 -5.45 -1.18 -11.29
CA GLY A 310 -4.70 -0.92 -10.05
C GLY A 310 -3.20 -0.85 -10.33
N GLY A 311 -2.47 0.02 -9.62
CA GLY A 311 -1.02 0.12 -9.78
C GLY A 311 -0.29 -0.98 -9.02
N GLN A 312 0.97 -1.20 -9.37
CA GLN A 312 1.83 -2.17 -8.70
C GLN A 312 2.27 -1.65 -7.33
N ILE A 313 2.30 -2.54 -6.33
CA ILE A 313 2.96 -2.26 -5.04
C ILE A 313 4.14 -3.22 -4.88
N THR A 314 5.34 -2.65 -4.70
CA THR A 314 6.57 -3.40 -4.42
C THR A 314 7.12 -3.01 -3.05
N ILE A 315 7.32 -3.99 -2.17
CA ILE A 315 7.84 -3.78 -0.82
C ILE A 315 9.06 -4.68 -0.58
N SER A 316 10.13 -4.10 -0.05
CA SER A 316 11.30 -4.83 0.42
C SER A 316 11.79 -4.29 1.75
N THR A 317 11.79 -5.16 2.78
CA THR A 317 12.21 -4.82 4.15
C THR A 317 12.55 -6.08 4.93
N PRO A 318 13.50 -6.09 5.89
CA PRO A 318 13.70 -7.27 6.74
C PRO A 318 12.42 -7.70 7.46
N THR A 319 11.68 -6.76 8.06
CA THR A 319 10.45 -7.08 8.80
C THR A 319 9.27 -6.23 8.34
N LEU A 320 8.16 -6.89 8.01
CA LEU A 320 6.87 -6.26 7.77
C LEU A 320 5.87 -6.70 8.85
N THR A 321 5.43 -5.76 9.67
CA THR A 321 4.41 -5.98 10.71
C THR A 321 3.15 -5.17 10.37
N MET A 322 2.00 -5.83 10.35
CA MET A 322 0.71 -5.18 10.17
C MET A 322 -0.26 -5.60 11.28
N THR A 323 -0.85 -4.62 11.96
CA THR A 323 -1.79 -4.82 13.08
C THR A 323 -3.03 -3.94 12.96
N ASP A 324 -4.05 -4.19 13.78
CA ASP A 324 -5.18 -3.29 14.02
C ASP A 324 -5.87 -2.80 12.73
N ASN A 325 -6.31 -3.74 11.89
CA ASN A 325 -6.98 -3.49 10.61
C ASN A 325 -6.15 -2.81 9.51
N ALA A 326 -4.83 -2.70 9.66
CA ALA A 326 -3.93 -2.16 8.64
C ALA A 326 -4.08 -2.81 7.26
N VAL A 327 -3.81 -2.06 6.18
CA VAL A 327 -4.01 -2.54 4.80
C VAL A 327 -2.82 -2.27 3.87
N ILE A 328 -2.55 -3.22 2.98
CA ILE A 328 -1.80 -2.98 1.74
C ILE A 328 -2.70 -3.45 0.61
N ARG A 329 -3.06 -2.57 -0.32
CA ARG A 329 -4.03 -2.92 -1.37
C ARG A 329 -3.79 -2.29 -2.73
N ALA A 330 -3.98 -3.11 -3.77
CA ALA A 330 -3.96 -2.71 -5.18
C ALA A 330 -5.28 -3.12 -5.89
N ASP A 331 -6.39 -2.98 -5.16
CA ASP A 331 -7.73 -3.38 -5.62
C ASP A 331 -8.29 -2.50 -6.75
N THR A 332 -9.29 -3.01 -7.48
CA THR A 332 -10.18 -2.19 -8.32
C THR A 332 -11.62 -2.26 -7.84
N GLN A 333 -12.38 -1.16 -8.00
CA GLN A 333 -13.81 -1.09 -7.66
C GLN A 333 -14.70 -1.06 -8.92
N ASN A 334 -14.18 -1.48 -10.07
CA ASN A 334 -14.89 -1.45 -11.35
C ASN A 334 -14.31 -2.54 -12.28
N SER A 335 -14.57 -2.46 -13.58
CA SER A 335 -14.13 -3.45 -14.58
C SER A 335 -12.61 -3.55 -14.82
N GLY A 336 -11.78 -2.73 -14.17
CA GLY A 336 -10.31 -2.80 -14.27
C GLY A 336 -9.71 -4.00 -13.53
N ASP A 337 -8.56 -4.48 -14.01
CA ASP A 337 -7.79 -5.53 -13.31
C ASP A 337 -7.11 -4.97 -12.06
N ALA A 338 -7.10 -5.74 -10.97
CA ALA A 338 -6.33 -5.39 -9.78
C ALA A 338 -4.81 -5.47 -10.03
N GLY A 339 -4.10 -4.54 -9.41
CA GLY A 339 -2.65 -4.41 -9.54
C GLY A 339 -1.90 -5.53 -8.83
N PRO A 340 -0.67 -5.86 -9.26
CA PRO A 340 0.16 -6.85 -8.60
C PRO A 340 0.76 -6.31 -7.29
N ILE A 341 0.87 -7.16 -6.27
CA ILE A 341 1.63 -6.87 -5.04
C ILE A 341 2.79 -7.86 -4.93
N SER A 342 4.00 -7.35 -4.75
CA SER A 342 5.22 -8.14 -4.54
C SER A 342 5.94 -7.71 -3.27
N ILE A 343 6.10 -8.64 -2.33
CA ILE A 343 6.69 -8.40 -1.01
C ILE A 343 7.89 -9.32 -0.81
N THR A 344 9.05 -8.74 -0.54
CA THR A 344 10.28 -9.46 -0.18
C THR A 344 10.68 -9.09 1.24
N VAL A 345 10.63 -10.04 2.16
CA VAL A 345 10.95 -9.82 3.57
C VAL A 345 11.80 -10.92 4.16
N ASP A 346 12.31 -10.74 5.37
CA ASP A 346 12.77 -11.87 6.18
C ASP A 346 11.57 -12.45 6.95
N THR A 347 10.78 -11.58 7.59
CA THR A 347 9.57 -11.96 8.34
C THR A 347 8.37 -11.09 7.97
N LEU A 348 7.22 -11.74 7.74
CA LEU A 348 5.90 -11.11 7.59
C LEU A 348 5.01 -11.50 8.77
N THR A 349 4.40 -10.53 9.44
CA THR A 349 3.38 -10.75 10.47
C THR A 349 2.12 -9.96 10.19
N LEU A 350 0.98 -10.65 10.08
CA LEU A 350 -0.36 -10.07 9.99
C LEU A 350 -1.17 -10.47 11.23
N THR A 351 -1.62 -9.48 12.00
CA THR A 351 -2.47 -9.69 13.19
C THR A 351 -3.63 -8.70 13.25
N ASP A 352 -4.64 -9.02 14.08
CA ASP A 352 -5.72 -8.11 14.47
C ASP A 352 -6.46 -7.47 13.28
N GLY A 353 -6.78 -8.27 12.26
CA GLY A 353 -7.56 -7.86 11.10
C GLY A 353 -6.74 -7.23 9.96
N ALA A 354 -5.42 -7.31 10.01
CA ALA A 354 -4.53 -6.78 8.97
C ALA A 354 -4.65 -7.54 7.64
N GLN A 355 -4.70 -6.82 6.51
CA GLN A 355 -4.96 -7.41 5.20
C GLN A 355 -4.00 -6.94 4.10
N ILE A 356 -3.55 -7.89 3.29
CA ILE A 356 -2.87 -7.62 2.01
C ILE A 356 -3.76 -8.13 0.89
N LYS A 357 -4.16 -7.25 -0.03
CA LYS A 357 -5.18 -7.61 -1.02
C LYS A 357 -5.04 -6.99 -2.42
N THR A 358 -5.41 -7.79 -3.42
CA THR A 358 -5.45 -7.43 -4.85
C THR A 358 -6.77 -7.88 -5.47
N SER A 359 -7.88 -7.42 -4.87
CA SER A 359 -9.23 -7.83 -5.27
C SER A 359 -9.81 -6.92 -6.35
N SER A 360 -10.67 -7.46 -7.21
CA SER A 360 -11.29 -6.70 -8.30
C SER A 360 -12.81 -6.64 -8.21
N GLY A 361 -13.35 -5.51 -8.64
CA GLY A 361 -14.78 -5.25 -8.79
C GLY A 361 -15.55 -5.02 -7.50
N GLN A 362 -16.84 -4.77 -7.65
CA GLN A 362 -17.79 -4.54 -6.56
C GLN A 362 -18.70 -5.74 -6.35
N GLN A 363 -19.06 -5.96 -5.08
CA GLN A 363 -20.00 -7.01 -4.73
C GLN A 363 -21.37 -6.71 -5.34
N ASN A 364 -21.95 -7.71 -6.04
CA ASN A 364 -23.28 -7.67 -6.65
C ASN A 364 -23.42 -6.81 -7.92
N VAL A 365 -22.32 -6.47 -8.62
CA VAL A 365 -22.36 -5.82 -9.94
C VAL A 365 -21.95 -6.82 -11.02
N ALA A 366 -22.93 -7.48 -11.64
CA ALA A 366 -22.71 -8.63 -12.53
C ALA A 366 -22.01 -8.32 -13.86
N THR A 367 -21.93 -7.05 -14.27
CA THR A 367 -21.40 -6.64 -15.58
C THR A 367 -19.90 -6.36 -15.57
N GLU A 368 -19.24 -6.41 -14.41
CA GLU A 368 -17.81 -6.13 -14.30
C GLU A 368 -16.96 -7.32 -14.74
N THR A 369 -15.74 -7.01 -15.22
CA THR A 369 -14.83 -7.96 -15.88
C THR A 369 -13.40 -7.91 -15.35
N GLY A 370 -13.13 -7.17 -14.27
CA GLY A 370 -11.79 -7.04 -13.71
C GLY A 370 -11.31 -8.34 -13.07
N ARG A 371 -10.07 -8.77 -13.34
CA ARG A 371 -9.47 -9.95 -12.70
C ARG A 371 -8.80 -9.61 -11.37
N GLY A 372 -8.75 -10.59 -10.46
CA GLY A 372 -7.93 -10.47 -9.25
C GLY A 372 -6.44 -10.37 -9.61
N GLY A 373 -5.71 -9.49 -8.94
CA GLY A 373 -4.29 -9.26 -9.19
C GLY A 373 -3.42 -10.33 -8.54
N PRO A 374 -2.19 -10.59 -9.02
CA PRO A 374 -1.29 -11.53 -8.37
C PRO A 374 -0.69 -10.94 -7.09
N LEU A 375 -0.58 -11.78 -6.05
CA LEU A 375 0.07 -11.46 -4.78
C LEU A 375 1.24 -12.43 -4.57
N THR A 376 2.46 -11.90 -4.49
CA THR A 376 3.68 -12.68 -4.26
C THR A 376 4.35 -12.27 -2.96
N ILE A 377 4.55 -13.23 -2.06
CA ILE A 377 5.28 -13.07 -0.80
C ILE A 377 6.53 -13.97 -0.83
N ASN A 378 7.70 -13.37 -0.70
CA ASN A 378 8.97 -14.07 -0.51
C ASN A 378 9.53 -13.70 0.86
N ALA A 379 9.40 -14.59 1.84
CA ALA A 379 9.96 -14.41 3.18
C ALA A 379 11.20 -15.29 3.37
N LYS A 380 12.31 -14.73 3.86
CA LYS A 380 13.54 -15.52 4.11
C LYS A 380 13.47 -16.39 5.36
N GLN A 381 12.51 -16.12 6.26
CA GLN A 381 12.39 -16.83 7.54
C GLN A 381 10.95 -17.30 7.78
N ARG A 382 10.00 -16.38 7.93
CA ARG A 382 8.65 -16.73 8.42
C ARG A 382 7.54 -15.86 7.84
N VAL A 383 6.38 -16.47 7.63
CA VAL A 383 5.09 -15.80 7.47
C VAL A 383 4.17 -16.24 8.61
N LEU A 384 3.66 -15.28 9.38
CA LEU A 384 2.65 -15.50 10.41
C LEU A 384 1.38 -14.72 10.05
N ILE A 385 0.25 -15.42 9.98
CA ILE A 385 -1.08 -14.82 9.81
C ILE A 385 -1.95 -15.30 10.97
N THR A 386 -2.35 -14.38 11.84
CA THR A 386 -3.07 -14.73 13.07
C THR A 386 -4.20 -13.75 13.36
N GLY A 387 -5.30 -14.23 13.93
CA GLY A 387 -6.43 -13.39 14.33
C GLY A 387 -7.49 -13.21 13.24
N ASP A 388 -8.70 -12.90 13.68
CA ASP A 388 -9.88 -12.73 12.82
C ASP A 388 -9.64 -11.66 11.76
N ASN A 389 -10.04 -11.95 10.51
CA ASN A 389 -9.88 -11.10 9.33
C ASN A 389 -8.44 -10.79 8.90
N SER A 390 -7.42 -11.31 9.59
CA SER A 390 -6.04 -11.20 9.14
C SER A 390 -5.82 -12.07 7.91
N ALA A 391 -5.48 -11.48 6.75
CA ALA A 391 -5.57 -12.22 5.50
C ALA A 391 -4.68 -11.77 4.34
N LEU A 392 -4.35 -12.73 3.48
CA LEU A 392 -3.89 -12.53 2.10
C LEU A 392 -5.06 -12.82 1.15
N LEU A 393 -5.46 -11.84 0.33
CA LEU A 393 -6.69 -11.93 -0.48
C LEU A 393 -6.50 -11.51 -1.94
N THR A 394 -6.90 -12.34 -2.89
CA THR A 394 -6.87 -12.00 -4.33
C THR A 394 -8.20 -12.30 -5.00
N ASN A 395 -9.29 -11.79 -4.43
CA ASN A 395 -10.64 -12.16 -4.85
C ASN A 395 -11.11 -11.38 -6.08
N ALA A 396 -11.86 -12.01 -6.99
CA ALA A 396 -12.62 -11.28 -8.01
C ALA A 396 -14.12 -11.28 -7.67
N PHE A 397 -14.71 -10.10 -7.52
CA PHE A 397 -16.15 -9.91 -7.34
C PHE A 397 -16.91 -9.82 -8.68
N THR A 398 -16.18 -10.05 -9.77
CA THR A 398 -16.64 -9.92 -11.16
C THR A 398 -16.97 -11.30 -11.76
N SER A 399 -17.35 -11.31 -13.04
CA SER A 399 -17.49 -12.55 -13.82
C SER A 399 -16.14 -13.16 -14.27
N SER A 400 -15.02 -12.56 -13.86
CA SER A 400 -13.66 -12.99 -14.23
C SER A 400 -12.98 -13.79 -13.12
N GLU A 401 -11.84 -14.38 -13.47
CA GLU A 401 -11.11 -15.30 -12.60
C GLU A 401 -10.51 -14.60 -11.36
N GLY A 402 -10.48 -15.34 -10.26
CA GLY A 402 -9.75 -14.95 -9.05
C GLY A 402 -8.23 -14.83 -9.32
N GLY A 403 -7.55 -14.06 -8.49
CA GLY A 403 -6.11 -13.84 -8.62
C GLY A 403 -5.26 -15.04 -8.18
N THR A 404 -3.95 -14.88 -8.24
CA THR A 404 -2.99 -15.89 -7.79
C THR A 404 -2.27 -15.43 -6.53
N ILE A 405 -2.16 -16.29 -5.52
CA ILE A 405 -1.31 -16.08 -4.35
C ILE A 405 -0.11 -17.01 -4.44
N LYS A 406 1.10 -16.47 -4.33
CA LYS A 406 2.35 -17.22 -4.22
C LYS A 406 3.04 -16.87 -2.91
N VAL A 407 3.31 -17.86 -2.07
CA VAL A 407 4.05 -17.69 -0.81
C VAL A 407 5.26 -18.61 -0.82
N SER A 408 6.45 -18.04 -0.66
CA SER A 408 7.70 -18.77 -0.46
C SER A 408 8.32 -18.38 0.88
N ALA A 409 8.47 -19.33 1.80
CA ALA A 409 9.07 -19.09 3.10
C ALA A 409 9.47 -20.40 3.78
N PRO A 410 10.57 -20.46 4.56
CA PRO A 410 10.88 -21.64 5.36
C PRO A 410 9.72 -22.04 6.28
N PHE A 411 9.13 -21.09 7.00
CA PHE A 411 8.03 -21.35 7.93
C PHE A 411 6.79 -20.53 7.59
N VAL A 412 5.65 -21.18 7.43
CA VAL A 412 4.34 -20.52 7.33
C VAL A 412 3.44 -21.03 8.44
N GLU A 413 2.91 -20.12 9.25
CA GLU A 413 1.95 -20.42 10.31
C GLU A 413 0.70 -19.56 10.13
N ILE A 414 -0.44 -20.22 10.03
CA ILE A 414 -1.75 -19.59 9.95
C ILE A 414 -2.58 -20.13 11.10
N ARG A 415 -3.04 -19.23 11.97
CA ARG A 415 -3.83 -19.62 13.14
C ARG A 415 -4.86 -18.59 13.54
N ASP A 416 -5.73 -18.93 14.48
CA ASP A 416 -6.71 -18.03 15.08
C ASP A 416 -7.58 -17.33 14.02
N ASN A 417 -8.16 -18.09 13.07
CA ASN A 417 -8.91 -17.60 11.90
C ASN A 417 -8.11 -16.79 10.85
N GLY A 418 -6.78 -16.79 10.93
CA GLY A 418 -5.92 -16.28 9.86
C GLY A 418 -6.24 -16.97 8.52
N THR A 419 -6.17 -16.22 7.41
CA THR A 419 -6.67 -16.69 6.12
C THR A 419 -5.73 -16.40 4.95
N ILE A 420 -5.57 -17.37 4.04
CA ILE A 420 -5.11 -17.13 2.66
C ILE A 420 -6.25 -17.50 1.71
N GLN A 421 -6.73 -16.56 0.89
CA GLN A 421 -7.86 -16.80 0.00
C GLN A 421 -7.69 -16.21 -1.39
N ALA A 422 -7.84 -17.07 -2.40
CA ALA A 422 -7.87 -16.70 -3.80
C ALA A 422 -9.17 -17.20 -4.44
N GLY A 423 -10.22 -16.39 -4.43
CA GLY A 423 -11.54 -16.83 -4.84
C GLY A 423 -12.29 -15.91 -5.79
N THR A 424 -13.49 -16.34 -6.17
CA THR A 424 -14.47 -15.54 -6.91
C THR A 424 -15.76 -15.40 -6.13
N ARG A 425 -16.37 -14.22 -6.23
CA ARG A 425 -17.69 -13.90 -5.68
C ARG A 425 -18.70 -13.54 -6.78
N GLY A 426 -18.33 -13.72 -8.05
CA GLY A 426 -19.17 -13.72 -9.23
C GLY A 426 -18.92 -14.97 -10.09
N ASP A 427 -19.40 -15.00 -11.34
CA ASP A 427 -19.43 -16.20 -12.18
C ASP A 427 -18.08 -16.79 -12.63
N GLY A 428 -16.96 -16.10 -12.36
CA GLY A 428 -15.63 -16.57 -12.73
C GLY A 428 -15.13 -17.77 -11.92
N ASN A 429 -14.08 -18.42 -12.41
CA ASN A 429 -13.41 -19.52 -11.70
C ASN A 429 -12.61 -19.01 -10.49
N GLY A 430 -12.56 -19.78 -9.42
CA GLY A 430 -11.73 -19.52 -8.25
C GLY A 430 -10.24 -19.36 -8.62
N GLY A 431 -9.49 -18.72 -7.73
CA GLY A 431 -8.08 -18.37 -7.96
C GLY A 431 -7.12 -19.54 -7.79
N TYR A 432 -5.83 -19.23 -7.75
CA TYR A 432 -4.78 -20.23 -7.60
C TYR A 432 -3.83 -19.87 -6.46
N ILE A 433 -3.59 -20.82 -5.55
CA ILE A 433 -2.69 -20.64 -4.41
C ILE A 433 -1.52 -21.59 -4.57
N VAL A 434 -0.30 -21.05 -4.48
CA VAL A 434 0.95 -21.81 -4.53
C VAL A 434 1.78 -21.51 -3.28
N LEU A 435 2.09 -22.54 -2.51
CA LEU A 435 2.94 -22.47 -1.32
C LEU A 435 4.20 -23.31 -1.54
N ASN A 436 5.37 -22.69 -1.43
CA ASN A 436 6.65 -23.37 -1.43
C ASN A 436 7.38 -23.10 -0.11
N VAL A 437 7.37 -24.08 0.79
CA VAL A 437 7.75 -23.89 2.19
C VAL A 437 8.62 -25.03 2.72
N ASP A 438 9.30 -24.86 3.85
CA ASP A 438 9.84 -26.02 4.56
C ASP A 438 8.75 -26.65 5.42
N THR A 439 8.07 -25.84 6.23
CA THR A 439 7.00 -26.28 7.14
C THR A 439 5.77 -25.38 7.07
N LEU A 440 4.59 -25.99 6.96
CA LEU A 440 3.28 -25.32 7.05
C LEU A 440 2.51 -25.79 8.29
N TYR A 441 2.07 -24.83 9.11
CA TYR A 441 1.14 -25.05 10.22
C TYR A 441 -0.18 -24.33 9.95
N LEU A 442 -1.27 -25.09 9.90
CA LEU A 442 -2.65 -24.56 9.96
C LEU A 442 -3.29 -25.05 11.26
N GLU A 443 -3.43 -24.15 12.22
CA GLU A 443 -3.92 -24.48 13.57
C GLU A 443 -5.07 -23.56 13.95
N GLN A 444 -5.91 -23.93 14.92
CA GLN A 444 -6.87 -23.02 15.55
C GLN A 444 -7.71 -22.23 14.51
N ARG A 445 -8.33 -22.91 13.54
CA ARG A 445 -9.13 -22.30 12.45
C ARG A 445 -8.33 -21.53 11.40
N GLY A 446 -7.01 -21.75 11.34
CA GLY A 446 -6.19 -21.29 10.21
C GLY A 446 -6.63 -21.96 8.91
N PHE A 447 -6.78 -21.14 7.86
CA PHE A 447 -7.49 -21.54 6.66
C PHE A 447 -6.84 -21.09 5.35
N ILE A 448 -6.84 -21.97 4.35
CA ILE A 448 -6.44 -21.69 2.97
C ILE A 448 -7.57 -22.10 2.03
N ALA A 449 -8.06 -21.16 1.23
CA ALA A 449 -9.15 -21.39 0.30
C ALA A 449 -8.94 -20.87 -1.11
N ALA A 450 -9.27 -21.71 -2.09
CA ALA A 450 -9.49 -21.28 -3.46
C ALA A 450 -10.94 -21.58 -3.86
N ASP A 451 -11.84 -20.62 -3.60
CA ASP A 451 -13.30 -20.84 -3.67
C ASP A 451 -14.02 -19.99 -4.72
N THR A 452 -15.19 -20.45 -5.14
CA THR A 452 -16.18 -19.72 -5.94
C THR A 452 -17.47 -19.68 -5.14
N ALA A 453 -17.70 -18.59 -4.41
CA ALA A 453 -18.78 -18.55 -3.42
C ALA A 453 -20.15 -18.18 -4.00
N LYS A 454 -20.18 -17.62 -5.21
CA LYS A 454 -21.39 -17.34 -5.98
C LYS A 454 -21.04 -17.51 -7.45
N GLY A 455 -21.97 -18.02 -8.25
CA GLY A 455 -21.82 -18.11 -9.70
C GLY A 455 -21.36 -19.47 -10.22
N SER A 456 -21.40 -19.64 -11.54
CA SER A 456 -21.24 -20.93 -12.23
C SER A 456 -19.80 -21.45 -12.41
N GLY A 457 -18.80 -20.69 -11.95
CA GLY A 457 -17.38 -21.01 -12.09
C GLY A 457 -16.95 -22.25 -11.30
N ARG A 458 -15.86 -22.87 -11.77
CA ARG A 458 -15.16 -23.95 -11.06
C ARG A 458 -14.42 -23.39 -9.85
N ALA A 459 -14.32 -24.17 -8.78
CA ALA A 459 -13.47 -23.78 -7.66
C ALA A 459 -12.00 -23.69 -8.10
N GLY A 460 -11.21 -22.94 -7.32
CA GLY A 460 -9.81 -22.69 -7.63
C GLY A 460 -8.90 -23.87 -7.27
N ASN A 461 -7.60 -23.66 -7.47
CA ASN A 461 -6.59 -24.69 -7.21
C ASN A 461 -5.68 -24.29 -6.04
N ILE A 462 -5.20 -25.29 -5.31
CA ILE A 462 -4.21 -25.12 -4.25
C ILE A 462 -3.06 -26.10 -4.51
N GLU A 463 -1.84 -25.59 -4.60
CA GLU A 463 -0.61 -26.38 -4.70
C GLU A 463 0.29 -26.06 -3.51
N ILE A 464 0.67 -27.10 -2.76
CA ILE A 464 1.55 -26.98 -1.60
C ILE A 464 2.74 -27.91 -1.77
N LYS A 465 3.93 -27.33 -1.85
CA LYS A 465 5.21 -28.04 -1.77
C LYS A 465 5.88 -27.69 -0.44
N ALA A 466 5.89 -28.64 0.48
CA ALA A 466 6.61 -28.52 1.75
C ALA A 466 7.86 -29.41 1.73
N HIS A 467 9.02 -28.87 2.10
CA HIS A 467 10.28 -29.62 2.10
C HIS A 467 10.49 -30.46 3.37
N GLN A 468 9.71 -30.22 4.43
CA GLN A 468 9.81 -30.95 5.70
C GLN A 468 8.47 -31.49 6.16
N ALA A 469 7.49 -30.64 6.42
CA ALA A 469 6.22 -31.09 7.01
C ALA A 469 5.03 -30.16 6.74
N ILE A 470 3.84 -30.74 6.79
CA ILE A 470 2.57 -30.03 6.88
C ILE A 470 1.80 -30.58 8.08
N SER A 471 1.32 -29.70 8.95
CA SER A 471 0.49 -30.04 10.11
C SER A 471 -0.80 -29.25 10.08
N LEU A 472 -1.92 -29.97 10.05
CA LEU A 472 -3.28 -29.42 10.05
C LEU A 472 -3.98 -29.87 11.33
N ALA A 473 -4.41 -28.93 12.17
CA ALA A 473 -5.11 -29.21 13.42
C ALA A 473 -6.25 -28.23 13.68
N GLU A 474 -7.44 -28.75 13.94
CA GLU A 474 -8.68 -27.99 14.06
C GLU A 474 -9.44 -28.26 15.37
N GLN A 475 -9.36 -27.33 16.32
CA GLN A 475 -9.98 -27.52 17.63
C GLN A 475 -11.51 -27.37 17.61
N ASN A 476 -12.12 -26.96 16.50
CA ASN A 476 -13.57 -26.81 16.39
C ASN A 476 -14.20 -27.73 15.32
N SER A 477 -15.13 -28.59 15.75
CA SER A 477 -15.84 -29.57 14.91
C SER A 477 -16.77 -28.97 13.83
N GLU A 478 -16.96 -27.64 13.81
CA GLU A 478 -17.81 -26.94 12.83
C GLU A 478 -17.01 -26.24 11.70
N ALA A 479 -15.68 -26.32 11.70
CA ALA A 479 -14.87 -25.68 10.66
C ALA A 479 -15.10 -26.31 9.28
N GLN A 480 -15.13 -25.48 8.23
CA GLN A 480 -15.34 -25.92 6.84
C GLN A 480 -14.12 -26.64 6.21
N GLY A 481 -13.10 -26.91 7.03
CA GLY A 481 -11.81 -27.52 6.73
C GLY A 481 -10.67 -26.53 6.64
N ASN A 482 -9.42 -26.98 6.79
CA ASN A 482 -8.23 -26.12 6.80
C ASN A 482 -7.75 -25.80 5.39
N LEU A 483 -7.85 -26.78 4.48
CA LEU A 483 -7.57 -26.63 3.05
C LEU A 483 -8.86 -26.89 2.26
N LEU A 484 -9.37 -25.85 1.59
CA LEU A 484 -10.65 -25.91 0.88
C LEU A 484 -10.54 -25.42 -0.55
N THR A 485 -10.99 -26.25 -1.49
CA THR A 485 -11.46 -25.76 -2.78
C THR A 485 -12.96 -26.00 -2.84
N LYS A 486 -13.74 -24.93 -3.02
CA LYS A 486 -15.21 -25.04 -2.99
C LYS A 486 -15.85 -24.19 -4.06
N THR A 487 -16.81 -24.75 -4.78
CA THR A 487 -17.75 -23.95 -5.56
C THR A 487 -19.15 -24.10 -5.01
N MET A 488 -19.82 -22.97 -4.85
CA MET A 488 -21.21 -22.91 -4.40
C MET A 488 -22.22 -22.91 -5.56
N GLY A 489 -21.77 -22.67 -6.79
CA GLY A 489 -22.62 -22.78 -7.98
C GLY A 489 -22.38 -24.07 -8.76
N ASP A 490 -22.78 -24.06 -10.03
CA ASP A 490 -22.86 -25.27 -10.87
C ASP A 490 -21.52 -25.78 -11.39
N GLY A 491 -20.41 -25.13 -11.04
CA GLY A 491 -19.07 -25.56 -11.42
C GLY A 491 -18.60 -26.81 -10.69
N ASP A 492 -17.52 -27.39 -11.20
CA ASP A 492 -16.82 -28.50 -10.54
C ASP A 492 -15.98 -27.99 -9.35
N GLY A 493 -15.79 -28.86 -8.36
CA GLY A 493 -14.82 -28.66 -7.28
C GLY A 493 -13.39 -28.56 -7.80
N GLY A 494 -12.50 -27.98 -7.00
CA GLY A 494 -11.15 -27.60 -7.43
C GLY A 494 -10.11 -28.68 -7.18
N GLN A 495 -8.86 -28.37 -7.51
CA GLN A 495 -7.74 -29.28 -7.30
C GLN A 495 -6.91 -28.89 -6.08
N ILE A 496 -6.55 -29.87 -5.26
CA ILE A 496 -5.58 -29.72 -4.18
C ILE A 496 -4.43 -30.69 -4.42
N ASP A 497 -3.23 -30.17 -4.65
CA ASP A 497 -2.00 -30.94 -4.81
C ASP A 497 -1.05 -30.67 -3.65
N ILE A 498 -0.59 -31.74 -2.99
CA ILE A 498 0.31 -31.66 -1.84
C ILE A 498 1.53 -32.56 -2.07
N GLU A 499 2.72 -31.99 -1.93
CA GLU A 499 4.00 -32.70 -1.90
C GLU A 499 4.71 -32.39 -0.58
N THR A 500 4.94 -33.40 0.27
CA THR A 500 5.65 -33.21 1.56
C THR A 500 6.27 -34.50 2.08
N PRO A 501 7.42 -34.49 2.77
CA PRO A 501 7.89 -35.68 3.47
C PRO A 501 6.90 -36.18 4.53
N LEU A 502 6.30 -35.27 5.30
CA LEU A 502 5.36 -35.59 6.38
C LEU A 502 4.07 -34.77 6.24
N LEU A 503 2.93 -35.44 6.19
CA LEU A 503 1.61 -34.83 6.31
C LEU A 503 0.91 -35.36 7.56
N THR A 504 0.58 -34.46 8.49
CA THR A 504 -0.18 -34.77 9.70
C THR A 504 -1.50 -34.02 9.68
N LEU A 505 -2.61 -34.74 9.76
CA LEU A 505 -3.92 -34.20 10.10
C LEU A 505 -4.29 -34.77 11.47
N ASP A 506 -4.43 -33.89 12.45
CA ASP A 506 -4.86 -34.24 13.81
C ASP A 506 -6.08 -33.39 14.18
N GLN A 507 -6.83 -33.78 15.21
CA GLN A 507 -7.89 -32.97 15.82
C GLN A 507 -8.80 -32.31 14.76
N ASN A 508 -9.64 -33.05 14.03
CA ASN A 508 -10.52 -32.53 12.97
C ASN A 508 -9.83 -31.77 11.82
N GLY A 509 -8.51 -31.95 11.60
CA GLY A 509 -7.85 -31.45 10.41
C GLY A 509 -8.55 -31.97 9.15
N ILE A 510 -8.97 -31.06 8.26
CA ILE A 510 -9.74 -31.43 7.05
C ILE A 510 -9.12 -30.83 5.80
N ILE A 511 -8.97 -31.67 4.77
CA ILE A 511 -8.66 -31.29 3.39
C ILE A 511 -9.87 -31.65 2.53
N THR A 512 -10.44 -30.69 1.81
CA THR A 512 -11.67 -30.93 1.05
C THR A 512 -11.72 -30.22 -0.29
N SER A 513 -12.24 -30.93 -1.29
CA SER A 513 -12.63 -30.38 -2.58
C SER A 513 -14.12 -30.60 -2.82
N GLN A 514 -14.90 -29.51 -2.86
CA GLN A 514 -16.35 -29.54 -2.81
C GLN A 514 -17.02 -28.82 -3.99
N SER A 515 -18.11 -29.39 -4.49
CA SER A 515 -19.14 -28.68 -5.27
C SER A 515 -20.50 -28.84 -4.60
N THR A 516 -21.16 -27.73 -4.26
CA THR A 516 -22.54 -27.77 -3.69
C THR A 516 -23.62 -27.57 -4.74
N GLY A 517 -23.25 -27.20 -5.97
CA GLY A 517 -24.17 -27.06 -7.10
C GLY A 517 -24.27 -28.35 -7.91
N LEU A 518 -24.49 -28.21 -9.23
CA LEU A 518 -24.63 -29.33 -10.16
C LEU A 518 -23.31 -29.97 -10.62
N GLY A 519 -22.16 -29.35 -10.36
CA GLY A 519 -20.87 -29.85 -10.81
C GLY A 519 -20.31 -30.98 -9.93
N ASN A 520 -19.28 -31.66 -10.45
CA ASN A 520 -18.65 -32.79 -9.76
C ASN A 520 -17.76 -32.30 -8.62
N ALA A 521 -17.48 -33.18 -7.66
CA ALA A 521 -16.41 -32.88 -6.71
C ALA A 521 -15.05 -32.86 -7.42
N GLY A 522 -14.09 -32.13 -6.89
CA GLY A 522 -12.78 -31.99 -7.52
C GLY A 522 -11.82 -33.12 -7.16
N THR A 523 -10.52 -32.83 -7.25
CA THR A 523 -9.46 -33.82 -7.06
C THR A 523 -8.53 -33.41 -5.93
N ILE A 524 -8.14 -34.37 -5.10
CA ILE A 524 -7.09 -34.20 -4.09
C ILE A 524 -5.99 -35.21 -4.42
N SER A 525 -4.77 -34.71 -4.64
CA SER A 525 -3.56 -35.50 -4.87
C SER A 525 -2.55 -35.24 -3.77
N ILE A 526 -2.14 -36.29 -3.06
CA ILE A 526 -1.18 -36.18 -1.96
C ILE A 526 -0.01 -37.12 -2.24
N ASN A 527 1.18 -36.55 -2.35
CA ASN A 527 2.44 -37.26 -2.41
C ASN A 527 3.19 -37.02 -1.10
N ALA A 528 3.22 -38.04 -0.22
CA ALA A 528 3.90 -37.93 1.06
C ALA A 528 4.73 -39.15 1.44
N THR A 529 5.86 -38.97 2.13
CA THR A 529 6.62 -40.14 2.63
C THR A 529 5.89 -40.80 3.80
N GLU A 530 5.32 -39.98 4.69
CA GLU A 530 4.53 -40.41 5.84
C GLU A 530 3.22 -39.61 5.92
N LEU A 531 2.12 -40.32 6.11
CA LEU A 531 0.77 -39.76 6.29
C LEU A 531 0.21 -40.23 7.64
N SER A 532 -0.09 -39.26 8.51
CA SER A 532 -0.72 -39.48 9.81
C SER A 532 -2.09 -38.81 9.85
N LEU A 533 -3.14 -39.62 10.05
CA LEU A 533 -4.53 -39.19 10.14
C LEU A 533 -5.10 -39.60 11.50
N ARG A 534 -5.42 -38.61 12.35
CA ARG A 534 -6.05 -38.83 13.66
C ARG A 534 -7.23 -37.89 13.82
N ASP A 535 -8.42 -38.47 13.98
CA ASP A 535 -9.67 -37.74 14.09
C ASP A 535 -9.87 -36.70 12.97
N SER A 536 -9.46 -37.03 11.75
CA SER A 536 -9.32 -36.10 10.61
C SER A 536 -10.01 -36.61 9.35
N ALA A 537 -10.18 -35.76 8.33
CA ALA A 537 -10.78 -36.19 7.06
C ALA A 537 -10.10 -35.62 5.80
N ILE A 538 -10.04 -36.42 4.75
CA ILE A 538 -9.72 -36.00 3.38
C ILE A 538 -10.94 -36.36 2.53
N THR A 539 -11.60 -35.35 1.94
CA THR A 539 -12.90 -35.56 1.29
C THR A 539 -13.00 -34.89 -0.07
N THR A 540 -13.66 -35.56 -1.00
CA THR A 540 -14.18 -34.94 -2.22
C THR A 540 -15.69 -35.10 -2.20
N GLN A 541 -16.43 -33.99 -2.17
CA GLN A 541 -17.88 -34.01 -2.01
C GLN A 541 -18.59 -33.27 -3.14
N SER A 542 -19.63 -33.89 -3.70
CA SER A 542 -20.65 -33.21 -4.51
C SER A 542 -22.01 -33.41 -3.85
N ASP A 543 -22.80 -32.34 -3.74
CA ASP A 543 -24.13 -32.42 -3.15
C ASP A 543 -25.18 -32.96 -4.14
N LYS A 544 -24.95 -32.81 -5.46
CA LYS A 544 -25.96 -33.14 -6.49
C LYS A 544 -25.44 -33.96 -7.67
N SER A 545 -24.15 -34.27 -7.75
CA SER A 545 -23.57 -34.99 -8.89
C SER A 545 -22.53 -36.06 -8.47
N GLY A 546 -21.58 -36.39 -9.35
CA GLY A 546 -20.57 -37.42 -9.15
C GLY A 546 -19.54 -37.06 -8.07
N GLY A 547 -19.06 -38.09 -7.36
CA GLY A 547 -17.93 -37.98 -6.44
C GLY A 547 -16.62 -37.64 -7.15
N GLY A 548 -15.65 -37.14 -6.40
CA GLY A 548 -14.34 -36.72 -6.91
C GLY A 548 -13.27 -37.79 -6.74
N ASN A 549 -12.02 -37.42 -7.02
CA ASN A 549 -10.89 -38.33 -6.92
C ASN A 549 -9.98 -37.94 -5.75
N ILE A 550 -9.61 -38.93 -4.94
CA ILE A 550 -8.55 -38.81 -3.94
C ILE A 550 -7.43 -39.76 -4.35
N VAL A 551 -6.25 -39.21 -4.64
CA VAL A 551 -5.05 -39.96 -5.00
C VAL A 551 -4.03 -39.79 -3.90
N LEU A 552 -3.70 -40.90 -3.23
CA LEU A 552 -2.70 -40.94 -2.17
C LEU A 552 -1.49 -41.75 -2.66
N CYS A 553 -0.38 -41.06 -2.89
CA CYS A 553 0.92 -41.65 -3.16
C CYS A 553 1.76 -41.54 -1.89
N THR A 554 1.67 -42.56 -1.03
CA THR A 554 2.39 -42.56 0.25
C THR A 554 3.55 -43.56 0.29
N GLY A 555 4.55 -43.28 1.14
CA GLY A 555 5.56 -44.27 1.53
C GLY A 555 4.96 -45.44 2.33
N PRO A 556 5.79 -46.39 2.83
CA PRO A 556 5.30 -47.62 3.47
C PRO A 556 4.57 -47.42 4.81
N LYS A 557 4.43 -46.17 5.30
CA LYS A 557 3.81 -45.84 6.59
C LYS A 557 2.56 -44.99 6.38
N ILE A 558 1.42 -45.56 6.73
CA ILE A 558 0.14 -44.86 6.88
C ILE A 558 -0.36 -45.16 8.29
N PHE A 559 -0.59 -44.12 9.09
CA PHE A 559 -1.22 -44.23 10.40
C PHE A 559 -2.63 -43.64 10.34
N CYS A 560 -3.65 -44.48 10.57
CA CYS A 560 -5.05 -44.06 10.60
C CYS A 560 -5.70 -44.54 11.90
N ASP A 561 -6.16 -43.63 12.74
CA ASP A 561 -7.09 -43.95 13.83
C ASP A 561 -8.53 -43.69 13.35
N ALA A 562 -9.36 -44.73 13.31
CA ALA A 562 -10.73 -44.65 12.79
C ALA A 562 -11.69 -44.06 13.84
N ILE A 563 -12.49 -43.07 13.43
CA ILE A 563 -13.69 -42.63 14.16
C ILE A 563 -14.80 -43.67 13.92
N ALA A 564 -15.40 -44.18 15.00
CA ALA A 564 -16.59 -45.01 14.90
C ALA A 564 -17.74 -44.20 14.24
N PRO A 565 -18.51 -44.77 13.30
CA PRO A 565 -19.59 -44.04 12.64
C PRO A 565 -20.61 -43.55 13.67
N PRO A 566 -21.21 -42.36 13.49
CA PRO A 566 -22.29 -41.91 14.36
C PRO A 566 -23.44 -42.93 14.33
N PRO A 567 -24.12 -43.18 15.46
CA PRO A 567 -25.27 -44.09 15.49
C PRO A 567 -26.35 -43.58 14.51
N ARG A 568 -26.90 -44.51 13.73
CA ARG A 568 -27.89 -44.29 12.67
C ARG A 568 -29.16 -43.58 13.14
#